data_AF-A0AAV7MCN8-F1
#
_entry.id   AF-A0AAV7MCN8-F1
#
_cell.length_a   1.000
_cell.length_b   1.000
_cell.length_c   1.000
_cell.angle_alpha   90.00
_cell.angle_beta   90.00
_cell.angle_gamma   90.00
#
_symmetry.space_group_name_H-M   'P 1'
#
loop_
_entity.id
_entity.type
_entity.pdbx_description
1 polymer ?
#
loop_
_entity_poly.entity_id
_entity_poly.type
_entity_poly.pdbx_seq_one_letter_code
_entity_poly.pdbx_strand_id
1 'polypeptide(L)'
;MGKDDCLDWELREASALTGSKATGWNLQTPPIIACLLRHGHARQLLLSAWAHGPFRAEGYKIHITADFSKETNDCRKAFLALRPRMHQLEVKYGLPEPARLWVTKNGISKDFYDPADLRLFLDSPQPQTIDTSTPARPQRPPSDNRSASPPPTAQAGTDRRK
;
A
#
# COMPACT_ATOMS: atom_id res chain seq x y z
N MET A 1 14.05 23.12 1.60
CA MET A 1 14.90 23.09 0.40
C MET A 1 15.71 21.81 0.48
N GLY A 2 15.15 20.72 -0.06
CA GLY A 2 15.80 19.41 -0.05
C GLY A 2 16.82 19.34 -1.17
N LYS A 3 17.98 18.76 -0.87
CA LYS A 3 19.08 18.50 -1.82
C LYS A 3 18.52 18.01 -3.15
N ASP A 4 18.99 18.61 -4.22
CA ASP A 4 18.97 18.04 -5.55
C ASP A 4 19.76 16.73 -5.51
N ASP A 5 19.08 15.64 -5.13
CA ASP A 5 19.48 14.30 -5.52
C ASP A 5 19.25 14.23 -7.03
N CYS A 6 20.17 14.85 -7.77
CA CYS A 6 20.31 14.72 -9.21
C CYS A 6 20.66 13.26 -9.45
N LEU A 7 19.62 12.42 -9.53
CA LEU A 7 19.76 11.05 -9.96
C LEU A 7 20.38 11.11 -11.36
N ASP A 8 21.63 10.67 -11.47
CA ASP A 8 22.30 10.54 -12.76
C ASP A 8 21.61 9.42 -13.54
N TRP A 9 20.60 9.80 -14.32
CA TRP A 9 19.82 8.89 -15.15
C TRP A 9 20.66 8.48 -16.36
N GLU A 10 21.39 7.39 -16.23
CA GLU A 10 22.13 6.80 -17.34
C GLU A 10 21.16 6.08 -18.30
N LEU A 11 20.90 6.70 -19.45
CA LEU A 11 20.15 6.11 -20.55
C LEU A 11 21.10 5.22 -21.38
N ARG A 12 20.73 3.96 -21.60
CA ARG A 12 21.45 3.08 -22.52
C ARG A 12 21.03 3.35 -23.96
N GLU A 13 19.73 3.40 -24.19
CA GLU A 13 19.13 3.52 -25.51
C GLU A 13 17.73 4.13 -25.39
N ALA A 14 17.34 4.96 -26.35
CA ALA A 14 15.95 5.32 -26.56
C ALA A 14 15.63 5.22 -28.05
N SER A 15 14.53 4.54 -28.36
CA SER A 15 14.07 4.37 -29.74
C SER A 15 12.56 4.50 -29.81
N ALA A 16 12.06 5.05 -30.92
CA ALA A 16 10.64 5.04 -31.22
C ALA A 16 10.28 3.65 -31.75
N LEU A 17 9.17 3.08 -31.28
CA LEU A 17 8.67 1.82 -31.81
C LEU A 17 8.09 2.05 -33.21
N THR A 18 8.94 1.96 -34.23
CA THR A 18 8.57 2.01 -35.65
C THR A 18 7.89 0.70 -36.07
N GLY A 19 6.59 0.58 -35.76
CA GLY A 19 5.85 -0.68 -35.99
C GLY A 19 4.40 -0.55 -36.44
N SER A 20 3.77 0.63 -36.35
CA SER A 20 2.44 0.84 -36.92
C SER A 20 2.50 1.97 -37.93
N LYS A 21 2.48 1.60 -39.21
CA LYS A 21 1.99 2.52 -40.24
C LYS A 21 0.52 2.76 -39.92
N ALA A 22 0.23 3.78 -39.13
CA ALA A 22 -1.13 4.22 -38.92
C ALA A 22 -1.67 4.75 -40.26
N THR A 23 -2.33 3.90 -41.03
CA THR A 23 -3.11 4.30 -42.20
C THR A 23 -4.48 4.78 -41.71
N GLY A 24 -4.65 6.09 -41.54
CA GLY A 24 -5.93 6.75 -41.21
C GLY A 24 -5.79 7.93 -40.25
N TRP A 25 -6.92 8.49 -39.81
CA TRP A 25 -7.04 9.64 -38.88
C TRP A 25 -6.47 9.37 -37.46
N ASN A 26 -5.98 8.16 -37.18
CA ASN A 26 -5.31 7.79 -35.94
C ASN A 26 -3.78 7.92 -36.07
N LEU A 27 -3.28 9.14 -36.31
CA LEU A 27 -1.86 9.46 -36.17
C LEU A 27 -1.48 9.45 -34.68
N GLN A 28 -1.44 8.25 -34.09
CA GLN A 28 -0.93 8.08 -32.73
C GLN A 28 0.59 8.10 -32.80
N THR A 29 1.22 9.08 -32.13
CA THR A 29 2.67 9.14 -32.00
C THR A 29 3.16 7.79 -31.47
N PRO A 30 4.14 7.15 -32.14
CA PRO A 30 4.63 5.84 -31.71
C PRO A 30 5.21 5.96 -30.29
N PRO A 31 5.02 4.93 -29.44
CA PRO A 31 5.61 4.94 -28.11
C PRO A 31 7.14 4.98 -28.21
N ILE A 32 7.76 5.71 -27.30
CA ILE A 32 9.21 5.73 -27.12
C ILE A 32 9.55 4.68 -26.08
N ILE A 33 10.46 3.77 -26.42
CA ILE A 33 11.02 2.78 -25.51
C ILE A 33 12.35 3.33 -25.02
N ALA A 34 12.47 3.51 -23.71
CA ALA A 34 13.70 3.99 -23.07
C ALA A 34 14.29 2.88 -22.19
N CYS A 35 15.47 2.41 -22.57
CA CYS A 35 16.24 1.43 -21.83
C CYS A 35 17.22 2.15 -20.90
N LEU A 36 16.98 2.07 -19.59
CA LEU A 36 17.89 2.62 -18.59
C LEU A 36 19.04 1.64 -18.32
N LEU A 37 20.24 2.17 -18.06
CA LEU A 37 21.43 1.35 -17.84
C LEU A 37 21.33 0.50 -16.56
N ARG A 38 20.67 1.04 -15.52
CA ARG A 38 20.49 0.38 -14.23
C ARG A 38 19.03 -0.01 -14.04
N HIS A 39 18.79 -1.29 -13.76
CA HIS A 39 17.45 -1.83 -13.53
C HIS A 39 16.71 -1.10 -12.38
N GLY A 40 17.43 -0.71 -11.32
CA GLY A 40 16.85 0.04 -10.20
C GLY A 40 16.29 1.41 -10.60
N HIS A 41 16.87 2.05 -11.63
CA HIS A 41 16.43 3.37 -12.10
C HIS A 41 15.06 3.30 -12.78
N ALA A 42 14.75 2.23 -13.51
CA ALA A 42 13.43 2.08 -14.14
C ALA A 42 12.32 2.04 -13.09
N ARG A 43 12.51 1.27 -12.02
CA ARG A 43 11.58 1.21 -10.90
C ARG A 43 11.44 2.56 -10.19
N GLN A 44 12.55 3.26 -9.93
CA GLN A 44 12.53 4.58 -9.29
C GLN A 44 11.83 5.63 -10.16
N LEU A 45 12.07 5.61 -11.47
CA LEU A 45 11.41 6.48 -12.44
C LEU A 45 9.90 6.24 -12.43
N LEU A 46 9.46 4.98 -12.47
CA LEU A 46 8.03 4.63 -12.44
C LEU A 46 7.36 5.06 -11.13
N LEU A 47 7.99 4.82 -9.99
CA LEU A 47 7.47 5.25 -8.69
C LEU A 47 7.37 6.77 -8.59
N SER A 48 8.41 7.48 -9.05
CA SER A 48 8.41 8.95 -9.10
C SER A 48 7.32 9.46 -10.03
N ALA A 49 7.13 8.80 -11.17
CA ALA A 49 6.11 9.17 -12.12
C ALA A 49 4.69 8.98 -11.56
N TRP A 50 4.44 7.87 -10.86
CA TRP A 50 3.14 7.62 -10.21
C TRP A 50 2.88 8.59 -9.06
N ALA A 51 3.90 8.94 -8.28
CA ALA A 51 3.78 9.89 -7.18
C ALA A 51 3.48 11.31 -7.68
N HIS A 52 4.11 11.74 -8.78
CA HIS A 52 3.89 13.06 -9.37
C HIS A 52 2.54 13.17 -10.10
N GLY A 53 1.97 12.05 -10.56
CA GLY A 53 0.72 12.02 -11.29
C GLY A 53 0.91 12.29 -12.79
N PRO A 54 -0.07 12.88 -13.49
CA PRO A 54 -0.01 13.02 -14.94
C PRO A 54 1.05 14.02 -15.38
N PHE A 55 2.02 13.58 -16.18
CA PHE A 55 3.00 14.46 -16.81
C PHE A 55 2.38 15.20 -17.99
N ARG A 56 2.70 16.48 -18.12
CA ARG A 56 2.34 17.28 -19.28
C ARG A 56 3.60 17.90 -19.88
N ALA A 57 3.79 17.72 -21.17
CA ALA A 57 4.79 18.43 -21.95
C ALA A 57 4.11 19.04 -23.17
N GLU A 58 4.35 20.33 -23.43
CA GLU A 58 3.78 21.04 -24.58
C GLU A 58 2.24 20.90 -24.70
N GLY A 59 1.54 20.83 -23.57
CA GLY A 59 0.09 20.63 -23.52
C GLY A 59 -0.39 19.18 -23.66
N TYR A 60 0.49 18.25 -24.05
CA TYR A 60 0.18 16.83 -24.19
C TYR A 60 0.38 16.07 -22.87
N LYS A 61 -0.52 15.12 -22.59
CA LYS A 61 -0.40 14.23 -21.44
C LYS A 61 0.52 13.06 -21.80
N ILE A 62 1.64 12.95 -21.08
CA ILE A 62 2.59 11.85 -21.24
C ILE A 62 2.28 10.76 -20.22
N HIS A 63 2.20 9.53 -20.71
CA HIS A 63 2.04 8.33 -19.90
C HIS A 63 3.36 7.57 -19.88
N ILE A 64 3.92 7.40 -18.68
CA ILE A 64 5.12 6.59 -18.45
C ILE A 64 4.65 5.26 -17.87
N THR A 65 4.97 4.17 -18.55
CA THR A 65 4.64 2.81 -18.14
C THR A 65 5.84 1.92 -18.34
N ALA A 66 5.94 0.88 -17.52
CA ALA A 66 6.92 -0.17 -17.74
C ALA A 66 6.63 -0.92 -19.04
N ASP A 67 7.70 -1.35 -19.71
CA ASP A 67 7.58 -2.30 -20.82
C ASP A 67 7.51 -3.72 -20.26
N PHE A 68 6.48 -4.47 -20.66
CA PHE A 68 6.23 -5.82 -20.19
C PHE A 68 6.10 -6.76 -21.39
N SER A 69 6.55 -8.00 -21.23
CA SER A 69 6.22 -9.05 -22.20
C SER A 69 4.70 -9.19 -22.33
N LYS A 70 4.25 -9.66 -23.50
CA LYS A 70 2.82 -9.90 -23.77
C LYS A 70 2.17 -10.75 -22.67
N GLU A 71 2.82 -11.85 -22.30
CA GLU A 71 2.35 -12.79 -21.27
C GLU A 71 2.20 -12.10 -19.90
N THR A 72 3.19 -11.30 -19.49
CA THR A 72 3.12 -10.52 -18.26
C THR A 72 1.97 -9.52 -18.30
N ASN A 73 1.79 -8.81 -19.42
CA ASN A 73 0.73 -7.84 -19.58
C ASN A 73 -0.66 -8.49 -19.55
N ASP A 74 -0.82 -9.66 -20.16
CA ASP A 74 -2.07 -10.41 -20.16
C ASP A 74 -2.42 -10.90 -18.73
N CYS A 75 -1.42 -11.36 -17.96
CA CYS A 75 -1.60 -11.69 -16.54
C CYS A 75 -2.01 -10.45 -15.71
N ARG A 76 -1.35 -9.30 -15.92
CA ARG A 76 -1.74 -8.04 -15.26
C ARG A 76 -3.16 -7.62 -15.59
N LYS A 77 -3.58 -7.74 -16.86
CA LYS A 77 -4.95 -7.45 -17.28
C LYS A 77 -5.95 -8.37 -16.60
N ALA A 78 -5.64 -9.65 -16.46
CA ALA A 78 -6.48 -10.61 -15.75
C ALA A 78 -6.66 -10.24 -14.27
N PHE A 79 -5.61 -9.79 -13.57
CA PHE A 79 -5.74 -9.24 -12.22
C PHE A 79 -6.57 -7.95 -12.18
N LEU A 80 -6.36 -7.04 -13.14
CA LEU A 80 -7.11 -5.78 -13.22
C LEU A 80 -8.60 -6.00 -13.52
N ALA A 81 -8.97 -7.10 -14.18
CA ALA A 81 -10.37 -7.47 -14.38
C ALA A 81 -11.11 -7.75 -13.05
N LEU A 82 -10.38 -8.13 -11.99
CA LEU A 82 -10.93 -8.37 -10.65
C LEU A 82 -11.00 -7.08 -9.79
N ARG A 83 -10.57 -5.93 -10.33
CA ARG A 83 -10.58 -4.64 -9.64
C ARG A 83 -11.97 -4.20 -9.14
N PRO A 84 -13.07 -4.34 -9.89
CA PRO A 84 -14.40 -3.98 -9.39
C PRO A 84 -14.77 -4.78 -8.14
N ARG A 85 -14.41 -6.08 -8.10
CA ARG A 85 -14.67 -6.95 -6.96
C ARG A 85 -13.83 -6.57 -5.74
N MET A 86 -12.55 -6.24 -5.94
CA MET A 86 -11.69 -5.76 -4.87
C MET A 86 -12.19 -4.43 -4.26
N HIS A 87 -12.67 -3.52 -5.11
CA HIS A 87 -13.30 -2.27 -4.63
C HIS A 87 -14.58 -2.53 -3.85
N GLN A 88 -15.44 -3.43 -4.32
CA GLN A 88 -16.67 -3.81 -3.62
C GLN A 88 -16.40 -4.39 -2.23
N LEU A 89 -15.28 -5.10 -2.06
CA LEU A 89 -14.86 -5.70 -0.79
C LEU A 89 -13.99 -4.77 0.06
N GLU A 90 -13.76 -3.53 -0.40
CA GLU A 90 -12.91 -2.52 0.25
C GLU A 90 -11.51 -3.04 0.64
N VAL A 91 -10.96 -3.98 -0.13
CA VAL A 91 -9.63 -4.54 0.14
C VAL A 91 -8.52 -3.61 -0.37
N LYS A 92 -7.45 -3.49 0.41
CA LYS A 92 -6.24 -2.81 -0.06
C LYS A 92 -5.48 -3.74 -0.99
N TYR A 93 -5.01 -3.25 -2.12
CA TYR A 93 -4.25 -4.06 -3.06
C TYR A 93 -3.22 -3.22 -3.81
N GLY A 94 -2.24 -3.90 -4.40
CA GLY A 94 -1.36 -3.31 -5.40
C GLY A 94 -0.72 -4.36 -6.29
N LEU A 95 -0.30 -3.93 -7.48
CA LEU A 95 0.21 -4.79 -8.54
C LEU A 95 1.65 -4.38 -8.92
N PRO A 96 2.64 -4.65 -8.05
CA PRO A 96 4.05 -4.46 -8.37
C PRO A 96 4.46 -5.24 -9.63
N GLU A 97 5.59 -4.84 -10.20
CA GLU A 97 6.23 -5.58 -11.29
C GLU A 97 6.70 -6.96 -10.83
N PRO A 98 6.75 -7.96 -11.74
CA PRO A 98 6.24 -7.94 -13.11
C PRO A 98 4.71 -8.17 -13.16
N ALA A 99 4.15 -9.08 -12.36
CA ALA A 99 2.71 -9.36 -12.30
C ALA A 99 2.29 -10.06 -10.99
N ARG A 100 2.80 -9.60 -9.84
CA ARG A 100 2.42 -10.13 -8.53
C ARG A 100 1.40 -9.19 -7.90
N LEU A 101 0.21 -9.68 -7.55
CA LEU A 101 -0.78 -8.87 -6.85
C LEU A 101 -0.69 -9.14 -5.34
N TRP A 102 -0.46 -8.09 -4.54
CA TRP A 102 -0.64 -8.19 -3.09
C TRP A 102 -2.03 -7.67 -2.73
N VAL A 103 -2.73 -8.39 -1.86
CA VAL A 103 -4.06 -8.02 -1.37
C VAL A 103 -4.10 -8.17 0.15
N THR A 104 -4.61 -7.15 0.83
CA THR A 104 -4.89 -7.17 2.26
C THR A 104 -6.39 -7.23 2.49
N LYS A 105 -6.87 -8.36 3.02
CA LYS A 105 -8.26 -8.60 3.41
C LYS A 105 -8.27 -8.93 4.91
N ASN A 106 -9.01 -8.17 5.72
CA ASN A 106 -9.12 -8.36 7.18
C ASN A 106 -7.78 -8.36 7.94
N GLY A 107 -6.84 -7.50 7.54
CA GLY A 107 -5.50 -7.44 8.15
C GLY A 107 -4.54 -8.55 7.71
N ILE A 108 -5.01 -9.56 6.98
CA ILE A 108 -4.15 -10.59 6.38
C ILE A 108 -3.75 -10.12 4.99
N SER A 109 -2.44 -9.98 4.78
CA SER A 109 -1.86 -9.66 3.48
C SER A 109 -1.36 -10.93 2.81
N LYS A 110 -1.75 -11.16 1.56
CA LYS A 110 -1.31 -12.30 0.77
C LYS A 110 -0.94 -11.87 -0.65
N ASP A 111 0.09 -12.51 -1.17
CA ASP A 111 0.55 -12.35 -2.55
C ASP A 111 -0.07 -13.42 -3.46
N PHE A 112 -0.43 -13.02 -4.67
CA PHE A 112 -1.01 -13.86 -5.70
C PHE A 112 -0.20 -13.75 -6.99
N TYR A 113 0.06 -14.91 -7.59
CA TYR A 113 0.72 -15.06 -8.89
C TYR A 113 -0.28 -15.49 -9.98
N ASP A 114 -1.40 -16.09 -9.58
CA ASP A 114 -2.49 -16.48 -10.46
C ASP A 114 -3.78 -15.69 -10.14
N PRO A 115 -4.41 -15.04 -11.13
CA PRO A 115 -5.75 -14.46 -11.00
C PRO A 115 -6.82 -15.43 -10.51
N ALA A 116 -6.72 -16.73 -10.82
CA ALA A 116 -7.68 -17.75 -10.38
C ALA A 116 -7.67 -17.93 -8.85
N ASP A 117 -6.47 -18.03 -8.26
CA ASP A 117 -6.29 -18.13 -6.81
C ASP A 117 -6.82 -16.89 -6.09
N LEU A 118 -6.61 -15.71 -6.68
CA LEU A 118 -7.14 -14.47 -6.14
C LEU A 118 -8.66 -14.50 -6.11
N ARG A 119 -9.29 -14.96 -7.20
CA ARG A 119 -10.76 -15.03 -7.27
C ARG A 119 -11.32 -15.91 -6.15
N LEU A 120 -10.73 -17.09 -5.94
CA LEU A 120 -11.10 -17.98 -4.84
C LEU A 120 -10.91 -17.33 -3.46
N PHE A 121 -9.83 -16.57 -3.28
CA PHE A 121 -9.58 -15.84 -2.03
C PHE A 121 -10.58 -14.69 -1.77
N LEU A 122 -11.00 -13.99 -2.83
CA LEU A 122 -11.99 -12.92 -2.73
C LEU A 122 -13.37 -13.50 -2.37
N ASP A 123 -13.75 -14.62 -2.97
CA ASP A 123 -15.04 -15.28 -2.77
C ASP A 123 -15.10 -16.15 -1.50
N SER A 124 -13.96 -16.46 -0.89
CA SER A 124 -13.90 -17.20 0.37
C SER A 124 -14.68 -16.45 1.47
N PRO A 125 -15.64 -17.13 2.15
CA PRO A 125 -16.47 -16.53 3.17
C PRO A 125 -15.60 -16.02 4.32
N GLN A 126 -15.94 -14.83 4.80
CA GLN A 126 -15.26 -14.18 5.92
C GLN A 126 -15.33 -15.09 7.16
N PRO A 127 -14.21 -15.39 7.85
CA PRO A 127 -14.31 -15.81 9.23
C PRO A 127 -14.92 -14.62 9.98
N GLN A 128 -16.20 -14.75 10.34
CA GLN A 128 -16.88 -13.83 11.24
C GLN A 128 -15.96 -13.71 12.46
N THR A 129 -15.38 -12.53 12.69
CA THR A 129 -14.79 -12.23 13.99
C THR A 129 -15.92 -12.39 14.98
N ILE A 130 -15.90 -13.50 15.72
CA ILE A 130 -16.79 -13.73 16.84
C ILE A 130 -16.53 -12.53 17.75
N ASP A 131 -17.49 -11.62 17.82
CA ASP A 131 -17.51 -10.56 18.82
C ASP A 131 -17.50 -11.23 20.19
N THR A 132 -16.29 -11.48 20.70
CA THR A 132 -16.06 -11.75 22.10
C THR A 132 -16.12 -10.39 22.80
N SER A 133 -17.29 -9.74 22.73
CA SER A 133 -17.61 -8.64 23.61
C SER A 133 -17.92 -9.23 24.99
N THR A 134 -16.85 -9.48 25.74
CA THR A 134 -16.74 -9.37 27.21
C THR A 134 -17.80 -10.10 28.05
N PRO A 135 -17.47 -11.24 28.73
CA PRO A 135 -18.24 -11.61 29.91
C PRO A 135 -18.06 -10.50 30.95
N ALA A 136 -19.18 -9.88 31.34
CA ALA A 136 -19.26 -8.84 32.34
C ALA A 136 -18.43 -9.22 33.58
N ARG A 137 -17.43 -8.39 33.89
CA ARG A 137 -16.71 -8.44 35.17
C ARG A 137 -17.75 -8.32 36.28
N PRO A 138 -17.83 -9.24 37.26
CA PRO A 138 -18.75 -9.08 38.38
C PRO A 138 -18.41 -7.78 39.13
N GLN A 139 -19.36 -6.86 39.17
CA GLN A 139 -19.27 -5.65 39.99
C GLN A 139 -19.10 -6.08 41.45
N ARG A 140 -18.01 -5.64 42.08
CA ARG A 140 -17.81 -5.76 43.53
C ARG A 140 -18.85 -4.87 44.21
N PRO A 141 -19.61 -5.36 45.22
CA PRO A 141 -20.55 -4.51 45.94
C PRO A 141 -19.81 -3.40 46.70
N PRO A 142 -20.46 -2.26 46.96
CA PRO A 142 -19.86 -1.13 47.67
C PRO A 142 -19.56 -1.53 49.12
N SER A 143 -18.29 -1.40 49.52
CA SER A 143 -17.91 -1.50 50.93
C SER A 143 -18.42 -0.28 51.69
N ASP A 144 -19.51 -0.45 52.42
CA ASP A 144 -19.81 0.37 53.58
C ASP A 144 -18.79 0.07 54.67
N ASN A 145 -17.99 1.06 55.05
CA ASN A 145 -17.33 1.07 56.34
C ASN A 145 -17.23 2.50 56.87
N ARG A 146 -18.30 2.91 57.57
CA ARG A 146 -18.22 3.99 58.55
C ARG A 146 -17.73 3.42 59.88
N SER A 147 -16.94 4.25 60.55
CA SER A 147 -16.68 4.29 61.99
C SER A 147 -15.73 3.24 62.57
N ALA A 148 -14.50 3.70 62.85
CA ALA A 148 -14.00 3.76 64.23
C ALA A 148 -12.70 4.58 64.29
N SER A 149 -12.75 5.80 64.84
CA SER A 149 -11.59 6.41 65.52
C SER A 149 -11.31 5.62 66.80
N PRO A 150 -10.06 5.56 67.33
CA PRO A 150 -9.58 6.60 68.27
C PRO A 150 -8.02 6.73 68.28
N PRO A 151 -7.38 7.34 69.32
CA PRO A 151 -7.43 8.72 69.83
C PRO A 151 -6.04 9.42 69.73
N PRO A 152 -5.90 10.71 70.13
CA PRO A 152 -4.61 11.40 70.13
C PRO A 152 -3.87 11.23 71.47
N THR A 153 -2.56 10.95 71.42
CA THR A 153 -1.67 11.05 72.59
C THR A 153 -0.40 11.80 72.18
N ALA A 154 -0.05 12.77 73.01
CA ALA A 154 0.95 13.80 72.77
C ALA A 154 2.31 13.50 73.44
N GLN A 155 3.31 14.30 73.04
CA GLN A 155 4.57 14.62 73.76
C GLN A 155 5.64 13.51 73.81
N ALA A 156 6.95 13.76 73.85
CA ALA A 156 7.81 14.95 73.78
C ALA A 156 9.28 14.49 73.65
N GLY A 157 10.17 15.40 73.28
CA GLY A 157 11.58 15.37 73.69
C GLY A 157 12.59 15.05 72.57
N THR A 158 13.45 16.00 72.23
CA THR A 158 14.89 16.08 72.63
C THR A 158 15.75 14.99 71.98
N ASP A 159 16.93 15.21 71.40
CA ASP A 159 17.92 16.27 71.52
C ASP A 159 18.96 16.05 70.38
N ARG A 160 19.77 17.09 70.14
CA ARG A 160 21.04 17.19 69.42
C ARG A 160 21.80 15.88 69.09
N ARG A 161 22.49 15.86 67.94
CA ARG A 161 23.92 16.27 67.83
C ARG A 161 24.47 16.09 66.40
N LYS A 162 25.19 17.14 66.00
CA LYS A 162 26.34 17.25 65.07
C LYS A 162 26.27 16.60 63.70
#